data_AF-A0A7C4C409-F1
#
_entry.id   AF-A0A7C4C409-F1
#
_cell.length_a   1.000
_cell.length_b   1.000
_cell.length_c   1.000
_cell.angle_alpha   90.00
_cell.angle_beta   90.00
_cell.angle_gamma   90.00
#
_symmetry.space_group_name_H-M   'P 1'
#
loop_
_entity.id
_entity.type
_entity.pdbx_description
1 polymer ?
#
loop_
_entity_poly.entity_id
_entity_poly.type
_entity_poly.pdbx_seq_one_letter_code
_entity_poly.pdbx_strand_id
1 'polypeptide(L)'
;MKLLKVFQDINPIIRGMSGQRHYTAYFKLVPLQRTPLTVQELEEYVRRLQEKYPDKGFHLQKRKVNSKLYYVITKKKYITIDGRKVRQYDRCPIYIDVETNSIYIPEYYYRIKPKLCNYILMRTLGTLKLATVKNIGGGYVN
;
A
#
# COMPACT_ATOMS: atom_id res chain seq x y z
N MET A 1 -0.61 3.92 -18.59
CA MET A 1 0.04 3.55 -17.31
C MET A 1 -0.35 2.13 -16.98
N LYS A 2 0.61 1.22 -16.82
CA LYS A 2 0.32 -0.18 -16.47
C LYS A 2 0.08 -0.32 -14.96
N LEU A 3 -1.00 -1.00 -14.60
CA LEU A 3 -1.37 -1.34 -13.23
C LEU A 3 -1.11 -2.83 -13.01
N LEU A 4 -0.47 -3.18 -11.89
CA LEU A 4 -0.25 -4.55 -11.45
C LEU A 4 -1.26 -4.90 -10.37
N LYS A 5 -1.98 -6.00 -10.53
CA LYS A 5 -2.92 -6.52 -9.54
C LYS A 5 -2.16 -7.22 -8.42
N VAL A 6 -2.33 -6.75 -7.19
CA VAL A 6 -1.44 -7.06 -6.05
C VAL A 6 -1.32 -8.55 -5.78
N PHE A 7 -2.43 -9.29 -5.74
CA PHE A 7 -2.42 -10.72 -5.38
C PHE A 7 -2.28 -11.66 -6.58
N GLN A 8 -2.20 -11.13 -7.81
CA GLN A 8 -2.03 -11.95 -9.02
C GLN A 8 -0.63 -11.73 -9.61
N ASP A 9 -0.26 -10.47 -9.84
CA ASP A 9 0.97 -10.13 -10.55
C ASP A 9 2.18 -9.96 -9.62
N ILE A 10 1.95 -9.61 -8.35
CA ILE A 10 3.02 -9.18 -7.42
C ILE A 10 3.29 -10.21 -6.33
N ASN A 11 2.26 -10.68 -5.62
CA ASN A 11 2.38 -11.57 -4.46
C ASN A 11 3.38 -11.05 -3.40
N PRO A 12 3.09 -9.93 -2.70
CA PRO A 12 4.05 -9.24 -1.84
C PRO A 12 4.64 -10.11 -0.74
N ILE A 13 5.98 -10.11 -0.63
CA ILE A 13 6.73 -10.69 0.48
C ILE A 13 7.41 -9.57 1.26
N ILE A 14 7.21 -9.57 2.58
CA ILE A 14 7.75 -8.60 3.51
C ILE A 14 8.78 -9.29 4.39
N ARG A 15 9.99 -8.72 4.47
CA ARG A 15 10.99 -9.11 5.47
C ARG A 15 10.67 -8.40 6.78
N GLY A 16 10.55 -9.16 7.85
CA GLY A 16 10.37 -8.64 9.21
C GLY A 16 11.25 -9.40 10.20
N MET A 17 11.05 -9.11 11.48
CA MET A 17 11.69 -9.85 12.56
C MET A 17 10.65 -10.64 13.35
N SER A 18 11.00 -11.84 13.81
CA SER A 18 10.16 -12.71 14.63
C SER A 18 10.89 -13.10 15.92
N GLY A 19 10.13 -13.57 16.92
CA GLY A 19 10.62 -14.02 18.23
C GLY A 19 11.44 -12.94 18.93
N GLN A 20 10.82 -11.83 19.36
CA GLN A 20 11.51 -10.72 20.05
C GLN A 20 12.73 -10.14 19.31
N ARG A 21 12.75 -10.18 17.98
CA ARG A 21 13.85 -9.71 17.12
C ARG A 21 15.06 -10.65 17.04
N HIS A 22 14.92 -11.92 17.39
CA HIS A 22 16.01 -12.88 17.24
C HIS A 22 16.14 -13.45 15.82
N TYR A 23 15.07 -13.45 15.02
CA TYR A 23 15.07 -14.12 13.72
C TYR A 23 14.58 -13.20 12.60
N THR A 24 15.25 -13.25 11.45
CA THR A 24 14.67 -12.71 10.21
C THR A 24 13.54 -13.64 9.77
N ALA A 25 12.34 -13.12 9.59
CA ALA A 25 11.20 -13.88 9.08
C ALA A 25 10.64 -13.22 7.81
N TYR A 26 10.11 -14.04 6.92
CA TYR A 26 9.44 -13.60 5.72
C TYR A 26 7.93 -13.78 5.87
N PHE A 27 7.19 -12.75 5.49
CA PHE A 27 5.75 -12.67 5.61
C PHE A 27 5.13 -12.47 4.23
N LYS A 28 4.33 -13.43 3.78
CA LYS A 28 3.57 -13.30 2.54
C LYS A 28 2.26 -12.56 2.82
N LEU A 29 1.99 -11.50 2.08
CA LEU A 29 0.71 -10.81 2.13
C LEU A 29 -0.31 -11.62 1.34
N VAL A 30 -1.41 -12.01 1.99
CA VAL A 30 -2.47 -12.81 1.40
C VAL A 30 -3.82 -12.09 1.50
N PRO A 31 -4.70 -12.23 0.51
CA PRO A 31 -6.01 -11.59 0.56
C PRO A 31 -6.85 -12.16 1.69
N LEU A 32 -7.65 -11.30 2.33
CA LEU A 32 -8.69 -11.70 3.26
C LEU A 32 -10.03 -11.62 2.53
N GLN A 33 -10.83 -12.68 2.58
CA GLN A 33 -12.20 -12.61 2.08
C GLN A 33 -13.04 -11.71 2.98
N ARG A 34 -13.59 -10.64 2.40
CA ARG A 34 -14.53 -9.73 3.06
C ARG A 34 -15.47 -9.11 2.05
N THR A 35 -16.53 -8.49 2.56
CA THR A 35 -17.41 -7.64 1.76
C THR A 35 -16.63 -6.51 1.08
N PRO A 36 -17.05 -6.09 -0.12
CA PRO A 36 -16.58 -4.88 -0.79
C PRO A 36 -16.41 -3.70 0.17
N LEU A 37 -15.26 -3.02 0.07
CA LEU A 37 -15.04 -1.78 0.81
C LEU A 37 -16.01 -0.72 0.34
N THR A 38 -16.55 0.04 1.29
CA THR A 38 -17.29 1.25 0.95
C THR A 38 -16.33 2.42 0.72
N VAL A 39 -16.81 3.44 0.01
CA VAL A 39 -16.05 4.68 -0.18
C VAL A 39 -15.81 5.37 1.16
N GLN A 40 -16.79 5.31 2.07
CA GLN A 40 -16.69 5.88 3.42
C GLN A 40 -15.57 5.22 4.23
N GLU A 41 -15.36 3.90 4.10
CA GLU A 41 -14.25 3.22 4.77
C GLU A 41 -12.88 3.72 4.28
N LEU A 42 -12.75 4.04 2.99
CA LEU A 42 -11.53 4.60 2.41
C LEU A 42 -11.30 6.04 2.87
N GLU A 43 -12.36 6.85 2.92
CA GLU A 43 -12.33 8.23 3.41
C GLU A 43 -11.92 8.27 4.89
N GLU A 44 -12.54 7.41 5.71
CA GLU A 44 -12.24 7.29 7.14
C GLU A 44 -10.80 6.80 7.39
N TYR A 45 -10.30 5.88 6.56
CA TYR A 45 -8.91 5.47 6.62
C TYR A 45 -7.96 6.63 6.31
N VAL A 46 -8.24 7.42 5.25
CA VAL A 46 -7.41 8.57 4.89
C VAL A 46 -7.49 9.67 5.94
N ARG A 47 -8.67 9.92 6.54
CA ARG A 47 -8.84 10.88 7.64
C ARG A 47 -7.93 10.54 8.81
N ARG A 48 -7.94 9.29 9.28
CA ARG A 48 -7.04 8.81 10.35
C ARG A 48 -5.56 8.94 9.99
N LEU A 49 -5.20 8.74 8.71
CA LEU A 49 -3.83 8.98 8.25
C LEU A 49 -3.44 10.46 8.30
N GLN A 50 -4.36 11.35 7.96
CA GLN A 50 -4.14 12.80 8.03
C GLN A 50 -4.01 13.27 9.48
N GLU A 51 -4.85 12.77 10.40
CA GLU A 51 -4.75 13.05 11.84
C GLU A 51 -3.41 12.56 12.41
N LYS A 52 -3.00 11.34 12.06
CA LYS A 52 -1.75 10.75 12.56
C LYS A 52 -0.50 11.37 11.94
N TYR A 53 -0.59 11.84 10.69
CA TYR A 53 0.54 12.32 9.89
C TYR A 53 0.15 13.57 9.07
N PRO A 54 -0.15 14.70 9.72
CA PRO A 54 -0.72 15.88 9.06
C PRO A 54 0.17 16.41 7.92
N ASP A 55 1.49 16.41 8.12
CA ASP A 55 2.44 16.98 7.14
C ASP A 55 2.73 16.06 5.95
N LYS A 56 2.25 14.81 5.98
CA LYS A 56 2.54 13.84 4.91
C LYS A 56 1.61 14.01 3.70
N GLY A 57 0.54 14.80 3.82
CA GLY A 57 -0.34 15.14 2.70
C GLY A 57 -1.05 13.93 2.08
N PHE A 58 -1.44 12.97 2.92
CA PHE A 58 -2.29 11.84 2.51
C PHE A 58 -3.63 12.34 1.99
N HIS A 59 -4.15 11.70 0.94
CA HIS A 59 -5.44 12.02 0.35
C HIS A 59 -6.00 10.82 -0.41
N LEU A 60 -7.33 10.85 -0.58
CA LEU A 60 -8.07 9.97 -1.46
C LEU A 60 -8.39 10.75 -2.74
N GLN A 61 -8.20 10.14 -3.91
CA GLN A 61 -8.61 10.73 -5.19
C GLN A 61 -9.29 9.69 -6.07
N LYS A 62 -10.16 10.14 -6.96
CA LYS A 62 -10.75 9.30 -8.01
C LYS A 62 -9.90 9.38 -9.26
N ARG A 63 -9.60 8.25 -9.89
CA ARG A 63 -8.84 8.22 -11.15
C ARG A 63 -9.41 7.20 -12.11
N LYS A 64 -9.64 7.61 -13.36
CA LYS A 64 -10.04 6.73 -14.46
C LYS A 64 -8.79 6.19 -15.17
N VAL A 65 -8.70 4.88 -15.35
CA VAL A 65 -7.64 4.20 -16.11
C VAL A 65 -8.32 3.17 -17.00
N ASN A 66 -8.10 3.24 -18.32
CA ASN A 66 -8.73 2.35 -19.30
C ASN A 66 -10.25 2.19 -19.10
N SER A 67 -10.94 3.34 -19.03
CA SER A 67 -12.38 3.43 -18.78
C SER A 67 -12.91 2.95 -17.43
N LYS A 68 -12.07 2.39 -16.56
CA LYS A 68 -12.44 1.95 -15.22
C LYS A 68 -12.11 2.99 -14.15
N LEU A 69 -13.02 3.22 -13.21
CA LEU A 69 -12.85 4.13 -12.08
C LEU A 69 -12.13 3.43 -10.93
N TYR A 70 -11.17 4.12 -10.33
CA TYR A 70 -10.44 3.66 -9.15
C TYR A 70 -10.42 4.73 -8.08
N TYR A 71 -10.48 4.29 -6.82
CA TYR A 71 -10.17 5.10 -5.66
C TYR A 71 -8.69 4.93 -5.32
N VAL A 72 -7.95 6.02 -5.29
CA VAL A 72 -6.49 6.00 -5.15
C VAL A 72 -6.10 6.60 -3.81
N ILE A 73 -5.61 5.75 -2.91
CA ILE A 73 -4.97 6.19 -1.67
C ILE A 73 -3.53 6.57 -1.99
N THR A 74 -3.15 7.81 -1.71
CA THR A 74 -1.79 8.27 -1.95
C THR A 74 -1.45 9.49 -1.11
N LYS A 75 -0.27 10.06 -1.37
CA LYS A 75 0.19 11.33 -0.81
C LYS A 75 0.69 12.29 -1.89
N LYS A 76 0.90 13.56 -1.53
CA LYS A 76 1.38 14.61 -2.44
C LYS A 76 2.64 14.14 -3.18
N LYS A 77 2.73 14.44 -4.48
CA LYS A 77 3.89 14.06 -5.30
C LYS A 77 5.11 14.95 -5.04
N TYR A 78 4.85 16.21 -4.71
CA TYR A 78 5.86 17.21 -4.38
C TYR A 78 5.49 17.85 -3.05
N ILE A 79 6.52 18.13 -2.25
CA ILE A 79 6.43 18.88 -1.01
C ILE A 79 7.35 20.09 -1.11
N THR A 80 7.02 21.17 -0.41
CA THR A 80 7.89 22.34 -0.32
C THR A 80 8.79 22.19 0.90
N ILE A 81 10.10 22.23 0.69
CA ILE A 81 11.12 22.25 1.75
C ILE A 81 11.97 23.49 1.48
N ASP A 82 12.06 24.41 2.45
CA ASP A 82 12.83 25.66 2.33
C ASP A 82 12.53 26.46 1.05
N GLY A 83 11.24 26.60 0.72
CA GLY A 83 10.77 27.30 -0.49
C GLY A 83 10.97 26.54 -1.81
N ARG A 84 11.60 25.36 -1.79
CA ARG A 84 11.86 24.55 -3.00
C ARG A 84 10.90 23.37 -3.12
N LYS A 85 10.40 23.10 -4.33
CA LYS A 85 9.58 21.92 -4.62
C LYS A 85 10.46 20.67 -4.73
N VAL A 86 10.40 19.80 -3.74
CA VAL A 86 11.11 18.51 -3.69
C VAL A 86 10.16 17.37 -4.01
N ARG A 87 10.59 16.44 -4.86
CA ARG A 87 9.80 15.25 -5.21
C ARG A 87 9.77 14.28 -4.03
N GLN A 88 8.57 13.82 -3.67
CA GLN A 88 8.39 12.85 -2.62
C GLN A 88 8.58 11.42 -3.16
N TYR A 89 9.69 10.79 -2.79
CA TYR A 89 10.12 9.50 -3.31
C TYR A 89 9.65 8.29 -2.50
N ASP A 90 9.17 8.50 -1.29
CA ASP A 90 8.64 7.48 -0.37
C ASP A 90 7.12 7.28 -0.54
N ARG A 91 6.68 7.19 -1.80
CA ARG A 91 5.27 7.11 -2.21
C ARG A 91 5.02 5.84 -3.01
N CYS A 92 3.93 5.12 -2.73
CA CYS A 92 3.40 4.05 -3.59
C CYS A 92 1.87 4.22 -3.66
N PRO A 93 1.31 4.76 -4.76
CA PRO A 93 -0.14 4.93 -4.89
C PRO A 93 -0.85 3.59 -4.98
N ILE A 94 -1.92 3.40 -4.19
CA ILE A 94 -2.72 2.17 -4.18
C ILE A 94 -4.05 2.48 -4.85
N TYR A 95 -4.35 1.76 -5.93
CA TYR A 95 -5.59 1.86 -6.69
C TYR A 95 -6.52 0.76 -6.20
N ILE A 96 -7.73 1.14 -5.81
CA ILE A 96 -8.74 0.24 -5.27
C ILE A 96 -9.95 0.32 -6.20
N ASP A 97 -10.32 -0.83 -6.72
CA ASP A 97 -11.62 -1.05 -7.31
C ASP A 97 -12.56 -1.52 -6.20
N VAL A 98 -13.43 -0.61 -5.75
CA VAL A 98 -14.35 -0.86 -4.64
C VAL A 98 -15.44 -1.87 -4.99
N GLU A 99 -15.78 -2.04 -6.27
CA GLU A 99 -16.81 -2.99 -6.70
C GLU A 99 -16.35 -4.43 -6.54
N THR A 100 -15.07 -4.69 -6.82
CA THR A 100 -14.51 -6.05 -6.81
C THR A 100 -13.51 -6.30 -5.68
N ASN A 101 -13.25 -5.32 -4.82
CA ASN A 101 -12.14 -5.33 -3.86
C ASN A 101 -10.76 -5.59 -4.50
N SER A 102 -10.62 -5.38 -5.81
CA SER A 102 -9.34 -5.60 -6.49
C SER A 102 -8.38 -4.45 -6.21
N ILE A 103 -7.17 -4.81 -5.82
CA ILE A 103 -6.12 -3.86 -5.47
C ILE A 103 -5.04 -3.86 -6.54
N TYR A 104 -4.63 -2.66 -6.93
CA TYR A 104 -3.61 -2.45 -7.94
C TYR A 104 -2.59 -1.40 -7.49
N ILE A 105 -1.40 -1.46 -8.06
CA ILE A 105 -0.39 -0.41 -7.96
C ILE A 105 0.23 -0.14 -9.34
N PRO A 106 0.74 1.08 -9.61
CA PRO A 106 1.41 1.31 -10.88
C PRO A 106 2.75 0.56 -10.94
N GLU A 107 2.97 -0.16 -12.06
CA GLU A 107 4.16 -0.99 -12.29
C GLU A 107 5.46 -0.23 -12.04
N TYR A 108 5.53 1.02 -12.49
CA TYR A 108 6.70 1.87 -12.30
C TYR A 108 7.15 1.94 -10.84
N TYR A 109 6.22 2.16 -9.89
CA TYR A 109 6.56 2.28 -8.46
C TYR A 109 7.07 0.96 -7.89
N TYR A 110 6.45 -0.15 -8.31
CA TYR A 110 6.85 -1.46 -7.85
C TYR A 110 8.24 -1.85 -8.38
N ARG A 111 8.51 -1.59 -9.66
CA ARG A 111 9.78 -1.87 -10.30
C ARG A 111 10.94 -1.14 -9.63
N ILE A 112 10.77 0.14 -9.29
CA ILE A 112 11.86 0.93 -8.70
C ILE A 112 12.05 0.68 -7.20
N LYS A 113 10.96 0.37 -6.46
CA LYS A 113 10.97 0.31 -4.99
C LYS A 113 10.03 -0.78 -4.47
N PRO A 114 10.30 -2.07 -4.78
CA PRO A 114 9.40 -3.16 -4.42
C PRO A 114 9.26 -3.32 -2.91
N LYS A 115 10.35 -3.17 -2.14
CA LYS A 115 10.34 -3.25 -0.67
C LYS A 115 9.43 -2.20 -0.02
N LEU A 116 9.51 -0.95 -0.48
CA LEU A 116 8.67 0.13 0.01
C LEU A 116 7.19 -0.12 -0.34
N CYS A 117 6.90 -0.50 -1.59
CA CYS A 117 5.54 -0.81 -1.99
C CYS A 117 4.97 -2.00 -1.20
N ASN A 118 5.74 -3.07 -0.99
CA ASN A 118 5.32 -4.20 -0.16
C ASN A 118 4.99 -3.76 1.27
N TYR A 119 5.82 -2.90 1.87
CA TYR A 119 5.55 -2.36 3.20
C TYR A 119 4.27 -1.51 3.24
N ILE A 120 4.10 -0.59 2.29
CA ILE A 120 2.89 0.26 2.22
C ILE A 120 1.65 -0.61 2.00
N LEU A 121 1.71 -1.59 1.09
CA LEU A 121 0.62 -2.54 0.86
C LEU A 121 0.26 -3.31 2.13
N MET A 122 1.26 -3.86 2.84
CA MET A 122 1.02 -4.59 4.09
C MET A 122 0.30 -3.71 5.13
N ARG A 123 0.77 -2.47 5.32
CA ARG A 123 0.17 -1.55 6.29
C ARG A 123 -1.24 -1.14 5.89
N THR A 124 -1.43 -0.70 4.65
CA THR A 124 -2.73 -0.20 4.18
C THR A 124 -3.76 -1.31 4.10
N LEU A 125 -3.44 -2.44 3.46
CA LEU A 125 -4.40 -3.54 3.28
C LEU A 125 -4.69 -4.26 4.60
N GLY A 126 -3.73 -4.34 5.52
CA GLY A 126 -3.96 -4.86 6.86
C GLY A 126 -4.93 -4.00 7.68
N THR A 127 -4.75 -2.67 7.68
CA THR A 127 -5.68 -1.76 8.39
C THR A 127 -7.08 -1.76 7.78
N LEU A 128 -7.18 -1.86 6.46
CA LEU A 128 -8.46 -1.97 5.75
C LEU A 128 -9.07 -3.38 5.82
N LYS A 129 -8.45 -4.33 6.53
CA LYS A 129 -8.88 -5.74 6.60
C LYS A 129 -9.07 -6.40 5.23
N LEU A 130 -8.33 -5.96 4.21
CA LEU A 130 -8.31 -6.55 2.87
C LEU A 130 -7.28 -7.67 2.75
N ALA A 131 -6.32 -7.70 3.65
CA ALA A 131 -5.22 -8.65 3.63
C ALA A 131 -4.73 -8.98 5.04
N THR A 132 -4.13 -10.15 5.17
CA THR A 132 -3.35 -10.52 6.34
C THR A 132 -1.97 -11.03 5.92
N VAL A 133 -1.07 -11.21 6.87
CA VAL A 133 0.25 -11.76 6.63
C VAL A 133 0.32 -13.21 7.11
N LYS A 134 0.90 -14.09 6.29
CA LYS A 134 1.27 -15.45 6.69
C LYS A 134 2.78 -15.55 6.81
N ASN A 135 3.27 -16.04 7.96
CA ASN A 135 4.68 -16.37 8.11
C ASN A 135 5.01 -17.54 7.18
N ILE A 136 6.03 -17.38 6.34
CA ILE A 136 6.50 -18.40 5.39
C ILE A 136 7.90 -18.92 5.72
N GLY A 137 8.41 -18.64 6.93
CA GLY A 137 9.69 -19.11 7.42
C GLY A 137 10.77 -18.02 7.52
N GLY A 138 11.86 -18.36 8.19
CA GLY A 138 12.98 -17.48 8.50
C GLY A 138 14.20 -18.28 8.96
N GLY A 139 15.38 -17.93 8.45
CA GLY A 139 16.66 -18.59 8.78
C GLY A 139 17.50 -17.78 9.77
N TYR A 140 18.48 -18.45 10.38
CA TYR A 140 19.47 -17.86 11.29
C TYR A 140 20.17 -16.66 10.64
N VAL A 141 20.36 -15.60 11.44
CA VAL A 141 21.32 -14.54 11.13
C VAL A 141 22.57 -14.94 11.91
N ASN A 142 23.58 -15.50 11.22
CA ASN A 142 24.93 -15.56 11.77
C ASN A 142 25.54 -14.16 11.76
#